data_AF-A0A942Q640-F1
#
_entry.id   AF-A0A942Q640-F1
#
_cell.length_a   1.000
_cell.length_b   1.000
_cell.length_c   1.000
_cell.angle_alpha   90.00
_cell.angle_beta   90.00
_cell.angle_gamma   90.00
#
_symmetry.space_group_name_H-M   'P 1'
#
loop_
_entity.id
_entity.type
_entity.pdbx_description
1 polymer ?
#
loop_
_entity_poly.entity_id
_entity_poly.type
_entity_poly.pdbx_seq_one_letter_code
_entity_poly.pdbx_strand_id
1 'polypeptide(L)'
;LGGRHSRYPVEIDGAVVGIVSLSDAKKVPRDEWPVTRAVDVADRDLGRLVVDSRAPVESILQRLSGESTGALLVVDEGRVVGIVTRADVVSRVRRASI
;
A
#
# COMPACT_ATOMS: atom_id res chain seq x y z
N LEU A 1 2.09 -3.90 11.88
CA LEU A 1 1.52 -4.38 10.59
C LEU A 1 0.71 -5.68 10.73
N GLY A 2 0.76 -6.41 11.85
CA GLY A 2 -0.13 -7.55 12.11
C GLY A 2 -1.58 -7.13 12.38
N GLY A 3 -2.53 -7.85 11.77
CA GLY A 3 -3.98 -7.81 12.05
C GLY A 3 -4.81 -6.85 11.20
N ARG A 4 -4.37 -5.62 10.95
CA ARG A 4 -5.22 -4.57 10.33
C ARG A 4 -4.98 -4.33 8.84
N HIS A 5 -3.83 -4.76 8.30
CA HIS A 5 -3.46 -4.51 6.90
C HIS A 5 -3.09 -5.82 6.22
N SER A 6 -3.62 -6.05 5.01
CA SER A 6 -3.44 -7.29 4.23
C SER A 6 -2.52 -7.14 3.03
N ARG A 7 -1.85 -5.99 2.90
CA ARG A 7 -0.95 -5.62 1.80
C ARG A 7 0.43 -5.27 2.36
N TYR A 8 1.47 -5.71 1.67
CA TYR A 8 2.86 -5.60 2.08
C TYR A 8 3.69 -5.03 0.91
N PRO A 9 4.50 -4.00 1.13
CA PRO A 9 5.44 -3.54 0.11
C PRO A 9 6.46 -4.64 -0.20
N VAL A 10 6.84 -4.74 -1.46
CA VAL A 10 8.00 -5.50 -1.92
C VAL A 10 9.06 -4.49 -2.30
N GLU A 11 10.24 -4.64 -1.71
CA GLU A 11 11.36 -3.70 -1.85
C GLU A 11 12.59 -4.41 -2.42
N ILE A 12 13.35 -3.70 -3.25
CA ILE A 12 14.69 -4.08 -3.71
C ILE A 12 15.61 -2.92 -3.38
N ASP A 13 16.68 -3.18 -2.63
CA ASP A 13 17.66 -2.17 -2.19
C ASP A 13 17.03 -0.94 -1.51
N GLY A 14 15.89 -1.17 -0.82
CA GLY A 14 15.12 -0.13 -0.12
C GLY A 14 14.19 0.71 -0.99
N ALA A 15 14.11 0.43 -2.30
CA ALA A 15 13.14 1.04 -3.21
C ALA A 15 11.91 0.14 -3.36
N VAL A 16 10.71 0.73 -3.34
CA VAL A 16 9.47 -0.01 -3.56
C VAL A 16 9.36 -0.43 -5.02
N VAL A 17 9.24 -1.74 -5.26
CA VAL A 17 9.08 -2.32 -6.60
C VAL A 17 7.70 -2.92 -6.83
N GLY A 18 6.89 -3.05 -5.77
CA GLY A 18 5.51 -3.53 -5.89
C GLY A 18 4.83 -3.70 -4.53
N ILE A 19 3.61 -4.22 -4.57
CA ILE A 19 2.84 -4.59 -3.37
C ILE A 19 2.30 -6.00 -3.54
N VAL A 20 2.37 -6.80 -2.49
CA VAL A 20 1.77 -8.13 -2.44
C VAL A 20 0.71 -8.21 -1.34
N SER A 21 -0.38 -8.92 -1.60
CA SER A 21 -1.36 -9.28 -0.57
C SER A 21 -1.37 -10.78 -0.31
N LEU A 22 -1.99 -11.20 0.79
CA LEU A 22 -2.21 -12.64 1.04
C LEU A 22 -3.08 -13.28 -0.06
N SER A 23 -3.99 -12.51 -0.66
CA SER A 23 -4.80 -12.99 -1.79
C SER A 23 -3.96 -13.23 -3.05
N ASP A 24 -2.87 -12.48 -3.24
CA ASP A 24 -1.94 -12.70 -4.36
C ASP A 24 -1.10 -13.95 -4.14
N ALA A 25 -0.57 -14.14 -2.93
CA ALA A 25 0.16 -15.35 -2.57
C ALA A 25 -0.70 -16.62 -2.74
N LYS A 26 -2.00 -16.54 -2.42
CA LYS A 26 -2.95 -17.65 -2.59
C LYS A 26 -3.23 -18.01 -4.05
N LYS A 27 -2.88 -17.18 -5.03
CA LYS A 27 -2.99 -17.51 -6.47
C LYS A 27 -1.88 -18.46 -6.91
N VAL A 28 -0.79 -18.55 -6.15
CA VAL A 28 0.34 -19.45 -6.44
C VAL A 28 0.06 -20.82 -5.83
N PRO A 29 0.21 -21.92 -6.59
CA PRO A 29 0.16 -23.28 -6.04
C PRO A 29 1.13 -23.44 -4.85
N ARG A 30 0.68 -24.13 -3.80
CA ARG A 30 1.40 -24.16 -2.51
C ARG A 30 2.77 -24.83 -2.60
N ASP A 31 2.91 -25.78 -3.50
CA ASP A 31 4.15 -26.49 -3.84
C ASP A 31 5.17 -25.61 -4.58
N GLU A 32 4.74 -24.54 -5.24
CA GLU A 32 5.62 -23.55 -5.88
C GLU A 32 6.12 -22.46 -4.93
N TRP A 33 5.51 -22.31 -3.74
CA TRP A 33 5.89 -21.25 -2.78
C TRP A 33 7.37 -21.21 -2.39
N PRO A 34 8.09 -22.35 -2.21
CA PRO A 34 9.50 -22.32 -1.85
C PRO A 34 10.41 -21.67 -2.90
N VAL A 35 9.96 -21.57 -4.16
CA VAL A 35 10.75 -21.06 -5.28
C VAL A 35 10.21 -19.76 -5.87
N THR A 36 8.93 -19.46 -5.66
CA THR A 36 8.30 -18.21 -6.13
C THR A 36 8.64 -17.06 -5.19
N ARG A 37 9.26 -16.00 -5.72
CA ARG A 37 9.62 -14.82 -4.91
C ARG A 37 8.43 -13.87 -4.85
N ALA A 38 8.35 -13.09 -3.77
CA ALA A 38 7.30 -12.06 -3.63
C ALA A 38 7.28 -11.05 -4.78
N VAL A 39 8.45 -10.68 -5.32
CA VAL A 39 8.57 -9.78 -6.48
C VAL A 39 7.96 -10.38 -7.75
N ASP A 40 7.92 -11.69 -7.89
CA ASP A 40 7.38 -12.35 -9.08
C ASP A 40 5.84 -12.23 -9.13
N VAL A 41 5.20 -12.03 -7.96
CA VAL A 41 3.74 -11.94 -7.81
C VAL A 41 3.24 -10.57 -7.33
N ALA A 42 4.14 -9.60 -7.16
CA ALA A 42 3.80 -8.26 -6.69
C ALA A 42 3.01 -7.48 -7.77
N ASP A 43 1.98 -6.75 -7.34
CA ASP A 43 1.34 -5.71 -8.14
C ASP A 43 2.32 -4.55 -8.33
N ARG A 44 2.59 -4.21 -9.59
CA ARG A 44 3.54 -3.18 -10.01
C ARG A 44 2.87 -1.87 -10.41
N ASP A 45 1.54 -1.77 -10.32
CA ASP A 45 0.83 -0.51 -10.51
C ASP A 45 1.00 0.39 -9.26
N LEU A 46 2.22 0.90 -9.11
CA LEU A 46 2.62 1.78 -8.03
C LEU A 46 1.80 3.09 -8.08
N GLY A 47 1.48 3.61 -9.27
CA GLY A 47 0.68 4.82 -9.41
C GLY A 47 -0.68 4.74 -8.71
N ARG A 48 -1.29 3.55 -8.69
CA ARG A 48 -2.53 3.29 -7.96
C ARG A 48 -2.33 3.11 -6.46
N LEU A 49 -1.20 2.54 -6.04
CA LEU A 49 -1.02 2.00 -4.70
C LEU A 49 -0.15 2.81 -3.74
N VAL A 50 0.73 3.67 -4.27
CA VAL A 50 1.62 4.54 -3.48
C VAL A 50 1.27 6.02 -3.67
N VAL A 51 1.55 6.82 -2.66
CA VAL A 51 1.42 8.28 -2.71
C VAL A 51 2.66 8.95 -2.11
N ASP A 52 3.05 10.09 -2.64
CA ASP A 52 4.16 10.88 -2.10
C ASP A 52 3.82 11.45 -0.71
N SER A 53 4.84 11.55 0.15
CA SER A 53 4.76 12.08 1.51
C SER A 53 4.23 13.53 1.57
N ARG A 54 4.36 14.29 0.48
CA ARG A 54 3.93 15.68 0.34
C ARG A 54 2.62 15.84 -0.43
N ALA A 55 1.95 14.73 -0.78
CA ALA A 55 0.71 14.80 -1.54
C ALA A 55 -0.43 15.48 -0.74
N PRO A 56 -1.26 16.32 -1.40
CA PRO A 56 -2.41 16.95 -0.75
C PRO A 56 -3.42 15.93 -0.22
N VAL A 57 -4.02 16.20 0.93
CA VAL A 57 -4.96 15.29 1.60
C VAL A 57 -6.19 15.02 0.73
N GLU A 58 -6.65 16.01 -0.03
CA GLU A 58 -7.77 15.91 -0.96
C GLU A 58 -7.50 14.85 -2.03
N SER A 59 -6.28 14.83 -2.59
CA SER A 59 -5.86 13.83 -3.58
C SER A 59 -5.83 12.42 -3.00
N ILE A 60 -5.39 12.29 -1.74
CA ILE A 60 -5.37 11.03 -1.00
C ILE A 60 -6.82 10.54 -0.79
N LEU A 61 -7.74 11.42 -0.38
CA LEU A 61 -9.15 11.09 -0.17
C LEU A 61 -9.86 10.66 -1.45
N GLN A 62 -9.59 11.32 -2.58
CA GLN A 62 -10.14 10.92 -3.88
C GLN A 62 -9.68 9.50 -4.25
N ARG A 63 -8.40 9.21 -4.10
CA ARG A 63 -7.83 7.88 -4.38
C ARG A 63 -8.35 6.79 -3.46
N LEU A 64 -8.52 7.09 -2.17
CA LEU A 64 -9.14 6.19 -1.19
C LEU A 64 -10.65 6.01 -1.39
N SER A 65 -11.27 6.81 -2.27
CA SER A 65 -12.70 6.75 -2.66
C SER A 65 -13.04 5.91 -3.87
N GLY A 66 -12.03 5.44 -4.60
CA GLY A 66 -12.23 4.33 -5.53
C GLY A 66 -12.49 3.01 -4.80
N GLU A 67 -13.17 2.09 -5.48
CA GLU A 67 -13.58 0.78 -4.92
C GLU A 67 -12.41 -0.14 -4.50
N SER A 68 -11.19 0.10 -4.95
CA SER A 68 -10.10 -0.90 -4.91
C SER A 68 -9.06 -0.70 -3.79
N THR A 69 -8.99 0.47 -3.16
CA THR A 69 -7.79 0.85 -2.39
C THR A 69 -8.14 1.37 -0.99
N GLY A 70 -8.43 0.44 -0.07
CA GLY A 70 -8.67 0.79 1.35
C GLY A 70 -7.48 1.40 2.11
N ALA A 71 -6.28 1.40 1.53
CA ALA A 71 -5.07 1.99 2.09
C ALA A 71 -4.06 2.30 0.98
N LEU A 72 -3.31 3.40 1.13
CA LEU A 72 -2.18 3.78 0.28
C LEU A 72 -0.89 3.70 1.08
N LEU A 73 0.18 3.22 0.47
CA LEU A 73 1.51 3.37 1.04
C LEU A 73 2.01 4.79 0.80
N VAL A 74 2.65 5.37 1.81
CA VAL A 74 3.27 6.69 1.71
C VAL A 74 4.75 6.50 1.42
N VAL A 75 5.24 7.11 0.35
CA VAL A 75 6.64 7.06 -0.06
C VAL A 75 7.31 8.43 0.04
N ASP A 76 8.59 8.44 0.39
CA ASP A 76 9.46 9.61 0.31
C ASP A 76 10.77 9.17 -0.35
N GLU A 77 11.17 9.86 -1.42
CA GLU A 77 12.37 9.52 -2.21
C GLU A 77 12.45 8.02 -2.60
N GLY A 78 11.29 7.43 -2.95
CA GLY A 78 11.19 6.03 -3.37
C GLY A 78 11.14 4.98 -2.25
N ARG A 79 11.22 5.40 -0.98
CA ARG A 79 11.19 4.52 0.20
C ARG A 79 9.83 4.59 0.89
N VAL A 80 9.33 3.46 1.43
CA VAL A 80 8.11 3.50 2.25
C VAL A 80 8.41 4.19 3.58
N VAL A 81 7.67 5.26 3.86
CA VAL A 81 7.73 5.97 5.15
C VAL A 81 6.47 5.80 5.98
N GLY A 82 5.40 5.26 5.40
CA GLY A 82 4.18 4.99 6.15
C GLY A 82 3.05 4.40 5.33
N ILE A 83 1.87 4.41 5.94
CA ILE A 83 0.61 3.96 5.36
C ILE A 83 -0.49 4.93 5.78
N VAL A 84 -1.42 5.18 4.86
CA VAL A 84 -2.60 5.99 5.13
C VAL A 84 -3.85 5.23 4.74
N THR A 85 -4.81 5.15 5.66
CA THR A 85 -6.15 4.61 5.39
C THR A 85 -7.19 5.72 5.42
N ARG A 86 -8.37 5.46 4.84
CA ARG A 86 -9.50 6.40 4.90
C ARG A 86 -9.84 6.77 6.35
N ALA A 87 -9.85 5.80 7.25
CA ALA A 87 -10.18 6.02 8.66
C ALA A 87 -9.19 6.99 9.33
N ASP A 88 -7.90 6.90 8.97
CA ASP A 88 -6.86 7.78 9.50
C ASP A 88 -7.08 9.22 9.06
N VAL A 89 -7.40 9.43 7.77
CA VAL A 89 -7.65 10.78 7.24
C VAL A 89 -8.92 11.39 7.85
N VAL A 90 -10.02 10.65 7.86
CA VAL A 90 -11.31 11.16 8.37
C VAL A 90 -11.23 11.49 9.87
N SER A 91 -10.56 10.66 10.66
CA SER A 91 -10.41 10.91 12.11
C SER A 91 -9.52 12.12 12.41
N ARG A 92 -8.47 12.35 11.61
CA ARG A 92 -7.55 13.48 11.76
C ARG A 92 -8.17 14.80 11.33
N VAL A 93 -8.87 14.84 10.19
CA VAL A 93 -9.54 16.07 9.69
C VAL A 93 -10.56 16.59 10.70
N ARG A 94 -11.37 15.71 11.28
CA ARG A 94 -12.37 16.10 12.31
C ARG A 94 -11.75 16.74 13.56
N ARG A 95 -10.49 16.42 13.87
CA ARG A 95 -9.79 16.93 15.06
C ARG A 95 -9.03 18.23 14.78
N ALA A 96 -8.69 18.50 13.53
CA ALA A 96 -8.01 19.74 13.11
C ALA A 96 -8.99 20.91 12.91
N SER A 97 -10.30 20.64 12.89
CA SER A 97 -11.37 21.64 12.75
C SER A 97 -12.01 22.04 14.09
N ILE A 98 -11.37 21.72 15.22
CA ILE A 98 -11.78 22.09 16.58
C ILE A 98 -10.65 22.90 17.22
#